data_AF-A0A7S2PB59-F1
#
_entry.id   AF-A0A7S2PB59-F1
#
_cell.length_a   1.000
_cell.length_b   1.000
_cell.length_c   1.000
_cell.angle_alpha   90.00
_cell.angle_beta   90.00
_cell.angle_gamma   90.00
#
_symmetry.space_group_name_H-M   'P 1'
#
loop_
_entity.id
_entity.type
_entity.pdbx_description
1 polymer ?
#
loop_
_entity_poly.entity_id
_entity_poly.type
_entity_poly.pdbx_seq_one_letter_code
_entity_poly.pdbx_strand_id
1 'polypeptide(L)'
;SVQLLDGPLVEVAEDAVSEADGLGCPAGDDSSRQLGGCGFDVFWAPQASPESMRQEISMCLFERGYCVIRFLQSAGQLEGTMRAARDLKAKGTLIRMPEEVEEHYIGAHFPAKVAWLEPGETLQDELLTAMEINVEQLAGLIQEFAEDLLGDSLSDRTPGILALSLQDDEEEDW
;
A
#
# COMPACT_ATOMS: atom_id res chain seq x y z
N SER A 1 3.86 -18.74 -12.36
CA SER A 1 4.09 -17.70 -13.38
C SER A 1 3.09 -16.56 -13.21
N VAL A 2 3.51 -15.33 -13.51
CA VAL A 2 2.67 -14.13 -13.47
C VAL A 2 2.55 -13.60 -14.92
N GLN A 3 1.33 -13.41 -15.39
CA GLN A 3 1.12 -12.76 -16.69
C GLN A 3 1.18 -11.24 -16.49
N LEU A 4 2.10 -10.60 -17.19
CA LEU A 4 2.20 -9.14 -17.20
C LEU A 4 1.06 -8.55 -18.05
N LEU A 5 0.67 -7.31 -17.75
CA LEU A 5 -0.42 -6.62 -18.45
C LEU A 5 -0.15 -6.39 -19.94
N ASP A 6 1.12 -6.37 -20.37
CA ASP A 6 1.52 -6.30 -21.78
C ASP A 6 1.52 -7.66 -22.49
N GLY A 7 1.16 -8.75 -21.78
CA GLY A 7 0.99 -10.09 -22.31
C GLY A 7 2.09 -11.13 -22.00
N PRO A 8 3.38 -10.79 -21.80
CA PRO A 8 4.42 -11.74 -21.43
C PRO A 8 4.11 -12.49 -20.14
N LEU A 9 4.48 -13.78 -20.14
CA LEU A 9 4.45 -14.60 -18.94
C LEU A 9 5.84 -14.55 -18.29
N VAL A 10 5.91 -14.12 -17.04
CA VAL A 10 7.15 -14.16 -16.26
C VAL A 10 7.08 -15.35 -15.31
N GLU A 11 8.08 -16.23 -15.41
CA GLU A 11 8.29 -17.27 -14.43
C GLU A 11 8.92 -16.64 -13.18
N VAL A 12 8.16 -16.63 -12.10
CA VAL A 12 8.63 -16.21 -10.78
C VAL A 12 8.73 -17.47 -9.93
N ALA A 13 9.89 -17.69 -9.33
CA ALA A 13 10.07 -18.81 -8.43
C ALA A 13 9.16 -18.61 -7.21
N GLU A 14 8.36 -19.61 -6.87
CA GLU A 14 7.37 -19.53 -5.78
C GLU A 14 8.02 -19.22 -4.43
N ASP A 15 9.25 -19.71 -4.22
CA ASP A 15 10.06 -19.45 -3.03
C ASP A 15 10.69 -18.05 -3.00
N ALA A 16 10.62 -17.30 -4.11
CA ALA A 16 11.11 -15.93 -4.20
C ALA A 16 10.00 -14.88 -3.99
N VAL A 17 8.75 -15.30 -3.74
CA VAL A 17 7.61 -14.42 -3.50
C VAL A 17 6.98 -14.75 -2.15
N SER A 18 6.91 -13.75 -1.28
CA SER A 18 6.15 -13.82 -0.04
C SER A 18 4.95 -12.88 -0.14
N GLU A 19 3.76 -13.39 0.17
CA GLU A 19 2.59 -12.55 0.38
C GLU A 19 2.69 -11.87 1.74
N ALA A 20 2.28 -10.60 1.82
CA ALA A 20 2.13 -9.91 3.09
C ALA A 20 0.96 -10.52 3.87
N ASP A 21 1.18 -10.90 5.12
CA ASP A 21 0.17 -11.44 6.02
C ASP A 21 -0.48 -10.34 6.88
N GLY A 22 -1.58 -10.69 7.56
CA GLY A 22 -2.24 -9.78 8.51
C GLY A 22 -3.01 -8.61 7.91
N LEU A 23 -3.04 -8.46 6.58
CA LEU A 23 -3.84 -7.42 5.92
C LEU A 23 -5.34 -7.77 5.99
N GLY A 24 -6.14 -6.86 6.54
CA GLY A 24 -7.60 -6.95 6.51
C GLY A 24 -8.13 -6.96 5.08
N CYS A 25 -9.33 -7.49 4.86
CA CYS A 25 -9.98 -7.40 3.55
C CYS A 25 -10.68 -6.03 3.44
N PRO A 26 -10.21 -5.12 2.57
CA PRO A 26 -10.79 -3.77 2.47
C PRO A 26 -12.26 -3.80 2.05
N ALA A 27 -12.72 -4.89 1.43
CA ALA A 27 -14.10 -5.02 0.96
C ALA A 27 -15.14 -5.24 2.08
N GLY A 28 -14.76 -5.34 3.37
CA GLY A 28 -15.70 -5.36 4.52
C GLY A 28 -16.69 -6.54 4.61
N ASP A 29 -16.85 -7.31 3.53
CA ASP A 29 -17.95 -8.24 3.37
C ASP A 29 -17.51 -9.69 3.58
N ASP A 30 -18.30 -10.45 4.34
CA ASP A 30 -18.16 -11.91 4.49
C ASP A 30 -18.22 -12.68 3.14
N SER A 31 -18.66 -12.03 2.07
CA SER A 31 -18.69 -12.58 0.71
C SER A 31 -17.27 -12.82 0.14
N SER A 32 -16.29 -12.01 0.53
CA SER A 32 -14.88 -12.15 0.13
C SER A 32 -14.20 -13.35 0.80
N ARG A 33 -14.65 -13.73 2.00
CA ARG A 33 -14.12 -14.88 2.75
C ARG A 33 -14.48 -16.23 2.12
N GLN A 34 -15.58 -16.32 1.36
CA GLN A 34 -15.98 -17.58 0.72
C GLN A 34 -15.07 -17.98 -0.46
N LEU A 35 -14.26 -17.07 -0.99
CA LEU A 35 -13.35 -17.32 -2.10
C LEU A 35 -11.87 -17.42 -1.69
N GLY A 36 -11.56 -17.44 -0.40
CA GLY A 36 -10.25 -17.87 0.10
C GLY A 36 -9.13 -16.84 0.04
N GLY A 37 -9.41 -15.53 0.11
CA GLY A 37 -8.37 -14.53 0.38
C GLY A 37 -8.80 -13.08 0.17
N CYS A 38 -8.07 -12.15 0.80
CA CYS A 38 -8.10 -10.72 0.52
C CYS A 38 -7.46 -10.49 -0.86
N GLY A 39 -8.23 -10.71 -1.93
CA GLY A 39 -7.75 -10.55 -3.31
C GLY A 39 -7.27 -9.12 -3.59
N PHE A 40 -6.40 -8.99 -4.59
CA PHE A 40 -6.05 -7.70 -5.17
C PHE A 40 -6.64 -7.60 -6.57
N ASP A 41 -6.83 -6.37 -7.03
CA ASP A 41 -7.43 -6.07 -8.32
C ASP A 41 -6.35 -5.85 -9.38
N VAL A 42 -5.29 -5.14 -8.98
CA VAL A 42 -4.20 -4.81 -9.88
C VAL A 42 -2.86 -5.10 -9.23
N PHE A 43 -1.98 -5.76 -9.97
CA PHE A 43 -0.59 -5.97 -9.58
C PHE A 43 0.31 -4.96 -10.30
N TRP A 44 0.88 -4.03 -9.54
CA TRP A 44 1.76 -2.99 -10.04
C TRP A 44 3.22 -3.49 -10.04
N ALA A 45 3.69 -3.88 -11.23
CA ALA A 45 5.10 -4.19 -11.46
C ALA A 45 5.86 -2.97 -12.01
N PRO A 46 7.18 -2.85 -11.80
CA PRO A 46 7.98 -1.73 -12.30
C PRO A 46 7.94 -1.52 -13.83
N GLN A 47 7.56 -2.56 -14.59
CA GLN A 47 7.44 -2.51 -16.06
C GLN A 47 5.99 -2.40 -16.54
N ALA A 48 5.02 -2.22 -15.63
CA ALA A 48 3.62 -2.10 -16.02
C ALA A 48 3.41 -0.86 -16.90
N SER A 49 2.69 -1.05 -18.01
CA SER A 49 2.29 0.06 -18.88
C SER A 49 1.31 0.98 -18.13
N PRO A 50 1.60 2.29 -18.02
CA PRO A 50 0.69 3.23 -17.37
C PRO A 50 -0.72 3.24 -17.99
N GLU A 51 -0.83 3.00 -19.30
CA GLU A 51 -2.11 2.93 -20.01
C GLU A 51 -2.95 1.72 -19.57
N SER A 52 -2.33 0.54 -19.49
CA SER A 52 -3.00 -0.68 -19.04
C SER A 52 -3.43 -0.55 -17.59
N MET A 53 -2.55 -0.01 -16.74
CA MET A 53 -2.86 0.27 -15.34
C MET A 53 -4.04 1.24 -15.21
N ARG A 54 -4.07 2.31 -16.01
CA ARG A 54 -5.18 3.26 -16.04
C ARG A 54 -6.50 2.56 -16.33
N GLN A 55 -6.53 1.73 -17.37
CA GLN A 55 -7.73 1.03 -17.80
C GLN A 55 -8.26 0.08 -16.71
N GLU A 56 -7.40 -0.74 -16.13
CA GLU A 56 -7.80 -1.69 -15.08
C GLU A 56 -8.28 -0.98 -13.81
N ILE A 57 -7.55 0.05 -13.35
CA ILE A 57 -7.94 0.84 -12.18
C ILE A 57 -9.29 1.52 -12.42
N SER A 58 -9.48 2.14 -13.59
CA SER A 58 -10.74 2.83 -13.94
C SER A 58 -11.91 1.87 -13.98
N MET A 59 -11.72 0.68 -14.53
CA MET A 59 -12.75 -0.36 -14.57
C MET A 59 -13.12 -0.81 -13.14
N CYS A 60 -12.13 -1.04 -12.28
CA CYS A 60 -12.38 -1.42 -10.88
C CYS A 60 -13.14 -0.33 -10.12
N LEU A 61 -12.73 0.94 -10.27
CA LEU A 61 -13.40 2.07 -9.64
C LEU A 61 -14.83 2.25 -10.16
N PHE A 62 -15.07 2.11 -11.47
CA PHE A 62 -16.41 2.23 -12.04
C PHE A 62 -17.35 1.10 -11.59
N GLU A 63 -16.86 -0.15 -11.56
CA GLU A 63 -17.68 -1.31 -11.25
C GLU A 63 -17.95 -1.47 -9.75
N ARG A 64 -16.97 -1.16 -8.90
CA ARG A 64 -17.01 -1.48 -7.46
C ARG A 64 -16.87 -0.27 -6.56
N GLY A 65 -16.42 0.88 -7.07
CA GLY A 65 -16.12 2.05 -6.26
C GLY A 65 -14.79 1.98 -5.49
N TYR A 66 -14.02 0.90 -5.65
CA TYR A 66 -12.70 0.74 -5.02
C TYR A 66 -11.75 -0.08 -5.91
N CYS A 67 -10.45 0.04 -5.68
CA CYS A 67 -9.41 -0.73 -6.36
C CYS A 67 -8.26 -1.06 -5.39
N VAL A 68 -7.99 -2.33 -5.17
CA VAL A 68 -6.89 -2.85 -4.35
C VAL A 68 -5.67 -3.09 -5.24
N ILE A 69 -4.60 -2.34 -4.98
CA ILE A 69 -3.36 -2.42 -5.76
C ILE A 69 -2.26 -3.03 -4.90
N ARG A 70 -1.56 -4.03 -5.45
CA ARG A 70 -0.35 -4.58 -4.81
C ARG A 70 0.89 -4.19 -5.60
N PHE A 71 1.87 -3.63 -4.91
CA PHE A 71 3.16 -3.27 -5.50
C PHE A 71 4.17 -4.39 -5.31
N LEU A 72 4.89 -4.71 -6.38
CA LEU A 72 6.05 -5.59 -6.29
C LEU A 72 7.25 -4.82 -5.73
N GLN A 73 7.79 -5.28 -4.60
CA GLN A 73 9.00 -4.72 -3.99
C GLN A 73 10.14 -5.70 -3.98
N SER A 74 11.36 -5.18 -4.12
CA SER A 74 12.57 -5.97 -3.88
C SER A 74 12.72 -6.27 -2.39
N ALA A 75 12.96 -7.53 -2.04
CA ALA A 75 13.22 -7.94 -0.66
C ALA A 75 14.37 -7.14 -0.02
N GLY A 76 15.44 -6.88 -0.79
CA GLY A 76 16.59 -6.11 -0.30
C GLY A 76 16.26 -4.64 -0.03
N GLN A 77 15.39 -4.03 -0.84
CA GLN A 77 14.91 -2.66 -0.59
C GLN A 77 14.01 -2.62 0.64
N LEU A 78 13.08 -3.58 0.76
CA LEU A 78 12.19 -3.71 1.90
C LEU A 78 12.97 -3.89 3.21
N GLU A 79 13.98 -4.76 3.24
CA GLU A 79 14.86 -4.93 4.41
C GLU A 79 15.57 -3.62 4.80
N GLY A 80 16.04 -2.85 3.80
CA GLY A 80 16.64 -1.53 4.00
C GLY A 80 15.67 -0.56 4.68
N THR A 81 14.45 -0.46 4.15
CA THR A 81 13.39 0.39 4.69
C THR A 81 12.98 -0.03 6.10
N MET A 82 12.84 -1.33 6.36
CA MET A 82 12.54 -1.84 7.69
C MET A 82 13.65 -1.52 8.70
N ARG A 83 14.91 -1.52 8.27
CA ARG A 83 16.02 -1.07 9.12
C ARG A 83 15.92 0.43 9.41
N ALA A 84 15.67 1.25 8.38
CA ALA A 84 15.47 2.69 8.56
C ALA A 84 14.30 3.01 9.51
N ALA A 85 13.18 2.30 9.41
CA ALA A 85 12.04 2.43 10.30
C ALA A 85 12.40 2.10 11.76
N ARG A 86 13.18 1.03 11.98
CA ARG A 86 13.68 0.68 13.32
C ARG A 86 14.63 1.73 13.88
N ASP A 87 15.45 2.35 13.04
CA ASP A 87 16.33 3.45 13.46
C ASP A 87 15.53 4.69 13.90
N LEU A 88 14.40 5.01 13.23
CA LEU A 88 13.48 6.06 13.67
C LEU A 88 12.83 5.75 15.00
N LYS A 89 12.43 4.49 15.20
CA LYS A 89 11.90 4.01 16.48
C LYS A 89 12.93 4.22 17.59
N ALA A 90 14.19 3.83 17.37
CA ALA A 90 15.27 4.00 18.32
C ALA A 90 15.58 5.48 18.64
N LYS A 91 15.33 6.38 17.69
CA LYS A 91 15.44 7.85 17.88
C LYS A 91 14.23 8.47 18.58
N GLY A 92 13.17 7.71 18.85
CA GLY A 92 11.93 8.22 19.43
C GLY A 92 11.10 9.09 18.49
N THR A 93 11.32 8.98 17.18
CA THR A 93 10.58 9.76 16.17
C THR A 93 9.20 9.17 15.88
N LEU A 94 9.05 7.85 15.96
CA LEU A 94 7.74 7.22 15.79
C LEU A 94 6.87 7.47 17.03
N ILE A 95 5.64 7.90 16.81
CA ILE A 95 4.63 8.12 17.85
C ILE A 95 3.67 6.96 17.95
N ARG A 96 2.97 6.83 19.08
CA ARG A 96 1.83 5.92 19.19
C ARG A 96 0.78 6.29 18.14
N MET A 97 0.30 5.31 17.37
CA MET A 97 -0.89 5.53 16.56
C MET A 97 -2.04 5.95 17.49
N PRO A 98 -2.63 7.15 17.32
CA PRO A 98 -3.90 7.44 17.98
C PRO A 98 -4.93 6.42 17.47
N GLU A 99 -6.02 6.24 18.22
CA GLU A 99 -7.16 5.41 17.81
C GLU A 99 -7.43 5.56 16.30
N GLU A 100 -7.57 4.44 15.60
CA GLU A 100 -7.71 4.43 14.15
C GLU A 100 -8.86 5.35 13.73
N VAL A 101 -8.59 6.25 12.78
CA VAL A 101 -9.63 7.15 12.24
C VAL A 101 -10.69 6.35 11.50
N GLU A 102 -10.26 5.28 10.83
CA GLU A 102 -11.10 4.30 10.14
C GLU A 102 -10.67 2.90 10.58
N GLU A 103 -11.61 2.14 11.14
CA GLU A 103 -11.35 0.78 11.63
C GLU A 103 -10.80 -0.10 10.50
N HIS A 104 -9.72 -0.83 10.79
CA HIS A 104 -9.01 -1.72 9.87
C HIS A 104 -8.21 -1.04 8.76
N TYR A 105 -8.12 0.29 8.75
CA TYR A 105 -7.33 1.01 7.72
C TYR A 105 -5.85 0.60 7.72
N ILE A 106 -5.29 0.34 8.91
CA ILE A 106 -3.92 -0.16 9.09
C ILE A 106 -3.86 -1.65 9.47
N GLY A 107 -5.02 -2.34 9.45
CA GLY A 107 -5.19 -3.70 9.97
C GLY A 107 -5.97 -3.75 11.28
N ALA A 108 -6.70 -4.83 11.52
CA ALA A 108 -7.53 -4.97 12.72
C ALA A 108 -6.68 -5.09 13.99
N HIS A 109 -6.94 -4.24 14.98
CA HIS A 109 -6.26 -4.25 16.28
C HIS A 109 -4.73 -4.25 16.13
N PHE A 110 -4.18 -3.40 15.26
CA PHE A 110 -2.74 -3.39 14.98
C PHE A 110 -2.01 -2.37 15.87
N PRO A 111 -1.46 -2.77 17.03
CA PRO A 111 -0.67 -1.86 17.84
C PRO A 111 0.60 -1.47 17.08
N ALA A 112 0.68 -0.19 16.71
CA ALA A 112 1.78 0.32 15.90
C ALA A 112 2.35 1.64 16.45
N LYS A 113 3.65 1.79 16.21
CA LYS A 113 4.34 3.07 16.22
C LYS A 113 4.37 3.60 14.80
N VAL A 114 3.92 4.83 14.62
CA VAL A 114 3.77 5.45 13.31
C VAL A 114 4.55 6.74 13.16
N ALA A 115 4.94 7.04 11.93
CA ALA A 115 5.37 8.37 11.52
C ALA A 115 4.62 8.77 10.25
N TRP A 116 4.16 10.02 10.23
CA TRP A 116 3.64 10.64 9.03
C TRP A 116 4.79 10.95 8.09
N LEU A 117 4.61 10.59 6.82
CA LEU A 117 5.53 10.86 5.73
C LEU A 117 5.00 12.10 5.01
N GLU A 118 5.45 13.26 5.47
CA GLU A 118 5.09 14.52 4.83
C GLU A 118 5.77 14.64 3.45
N PRO A 119 5.07 15.18 2.44
CA PRO A 119 5.66 15.40 1.12
C PRO A 119 6.93 16.26 1.22
N GLY A 120 8.07 15.71 0.79
CA GLY A 120 9.36 16.39 0.82
C GLY A 120 10.15 16.22 2.12
N GLU A 121 9.55 15.73 3.21
CA GLU A 121 10.30 15.23 4.37
C GLU A 121 10.79 13.82 4.07
N THR A 122 11.96 13.75 3.43
CA THR A 122 12.56 12.47 3.09
C THR A 122 13.16 11.84 4.34
N LEU A 123 12.52 10.74 4.78
CA LEU A 123 13.34 9.59 5.15
C LEU A 123 14.26 9.34 3.96
N GLN A 124 15.58 9.35 4.20
CA GLN A 124 16.59 9.11 3.18
C GLN A 124 16.56 7.62 2.75
N ASP A 125 15.38 7.17 2.33
CA ASP A 125 15.03 5.81 1.95
C ASP A 125 14.48 5.84 0.52
N GLU A 126 15.19 5.14 -0.37
CA GLU A 126 14.88 5.15 -1.80
C GLU A 126 13.54 4.47 -2.09
N LEU A 127 13.16 3.45 -1.32
CA LEU A 127 11.90 2.73 -1.52
C LEU A 127 10.70 3.59 -1.13
N LEU A 128 10.74 4.25 0.03
CA LEU A 128 9.68 5.17 0.44
C LEU A 128 9.52 6.32 -0.55
N THR A 129 10.64 6.85 -1.07
CA THR A 129 10.62 7.87 -2.12
C THR A 129 9.98 7.33 -3.40
N ALA A 130 10.31 6.10 -3.80
CA ALA A 130 9.71 5.47 -4.97
C ALA A 130 8.21 5.19 -4.78
N MET A 131 7.78 4.81 -3.56
CA MET A 131 6.36 4.61 -3.25
C MET A 131 5.58 5.91 -3.32
N GLU A 132 6.17 7.00 -2.84
CA GLU A 132 5.58 8.32 -2.94
C GLU A 132 5.35 8.72 -4.41
N ILE A 133 6.37 8.56 -5.25
CA ILE A 133 6.26 8.80 -6.70
C ILE A 133 5.17 7.92 -7.32
N ASN A 134 5.05 6.65 -6.91
CA ASN A 134 4.01 5.77 -7.42
C ASN A 134 2.59 6.22 -7.04
N VAL A 135 2.40 6.75 -5.82
CA VAL A 135 1.12 7.31 -5.38
C VAL A 135 0.78 8.57 -6.18
N GLU A 136 1.75 9.44 -6.44
CA GLU A 136 1.55 10.61 -7.32
C GLU A 136 1.19 10.21 -8.75
N GLN A 137 1.84 9.17 -9.30
CA GLN A 137 1.49 8.63 -10.61
C GLN A 137 0.07 8.06 -10.62
N LEU A 138 -0.32 7.32 -9.58
CA LEU A 138 -1.68 6.82 -9.40
C LEU A 138 -2.71 7.94 -9.39
N ALA A 139 -2.45 9.01 -8.64
CA ALA A 139 -3.31 10.18 -8.62
C ALA A 139 -3.47 10.76 -10.03
N GLY A 140 -2.38 10.88 -10.79
CA GLY A 140 -2.42 11.32 -12.19
C GLY A 140 -3.26 10.41 -13.09
N LEU A 141 -3.21 9.09 -12.90
CA LEU A 141 -4.03 8.13 -13.66
C LEU A 141 -5.52 8.23 -13.31
N ILE A 142 -5.85 8.45 -12.04
CA ILE A 142 -7.23 8.52 -11.55
C ILE A 142 -7.84 9.90 -11.87
N GLN A 143 -7.04 10.96 -11.91
CA GLN A 143 -7.48 12.34 -12.11
C GLN A 143 -8.32 12.53 -13.38
N GLU A 144 -8.04 11.77 -14.45
CA GLU A 144 -8.81 11.83 -15.69
C GLU A 144 -10.27 11.38 -15.53
N PHE A 145 -10.56 10.57 -14.51
CA PHE A 145 -11.89 10.03 -14.22
C PHE A 145 -12.49 10.59 -12.94
N ALA A 146 -11.70 11.27 -12.11
CA ALA A 146 -12.13 11.76 -10.80
C ALA A 146 -13.34 12.69 -10.91
N GLU A 147 -13.34 13.64 -11.86
CA GLU A 147 -14.46 14.59 -12.01
C GLU A 147 -15.75 13.88 -12.46
N ASP A 148 -15.65 12.92 -13.39
CA ASP A 148 -16.80 12.17 -13.89
C ASP A 148 -17.34 11.15 -12.86
N LEU A 149 -16.47 10.52 -12.07
CA LEU A 149 -16.85 9.48 -11.10
C LEU A 149 -17.23 10.05 -9.74
N LEU A 150 -16.49 11.05 -9.26
CA LEU A 150 -16.61 11.60 -7.90
C LEU A 150 -17.26 12.99 -7.89
N GLY A 151 -17.39 13.65 -9.04
CA GLY A 151 -17.93 15.00 -9.15
C GLY A 151 -16.96 16.10 -8.73
N ASP A 152 -15.68 15.78 -8.53
CA ASP A 152 -14.63 16.72 -8.13
C ASP A 152 -13.25 16.30 -8.65
N SER A 153 -12.32 17.23 -8.70
CA SER A 153 -10.91 16.98 -9.03
C SER A 153 -10.11 16.52 -7.80
N LEU A 154 -9.03 15.76 -8.00
CA LEU A 154 -8.11 15.44 -6.89
C LEU A 154 -7.27 16.69 -6.62
N SER A 155 -7.53 17.34 -5.48
CA SER A 155 -6.80 18.55 -5.09
C SER A 155 -5.62 18.26 -4.17
N ASP A 156 -5.76 17.24 -3.31
CA ASP A 156 -4.81 16.89 -2.26
C ASP A 156 -4.81 15.38 -2.01
N ARG A 157 -3.78 14.91 -1.31
CA ARG A 157 -3.73 13.56 -0.76
C ARG A 157 -3.37 13.60 0.72
N THR A 158 -3.80 12.59 1.46
CA THR A 158 -3.33 12.36 2.83
C THR A 158 -1.84 12.01 2.80
N PRO A 159 -1.02 12.53 3.73
CA PRO A 159 0.36 12.10 3.90
C PRO A 159 0.46 10.59 4.10
N GLY A 160 1.58 10.01 3.65
CA GLY A 160 1.83 8.59 3.86
C GLY A 160 1.98 8.28 5.35
N ILE A 161 1.75 7.04 5.75
CA ILE A 161 2.01 6.58 7.12
C ILE A 161 3.02 5.44 7.05
N LEU A 162 4.16 5.61 7.72
CA LEU A 162 5.07 4.52 8.04
C LEU A 162 4.63 3.91 9.37
N ALA A 163 4.20 2.65 9.35
CA ALA A 163 3.81 1.92 10.55
C ALA A 163 4.81 0.79 10.85
N LEU A 164 5.17 0.67 12.12
CA LEU A 164 5.98 -0.43 12.65
C LEU A 164 5.22 -1.08 13.81
N SER A 165 5.02 -2.39 13.73
CA SER A 165 4.37 -3.15 14.81
C SER A 165 5.13 -2.99 16.13
N LEU A 166 4.36 -2.94 17.22
CA LEU A 166 4.93 -3.09 18.55
C LEU A 166 5.53 -4.50 18.71
N GLN A 167 6.56 -4.58 19.54
CA GLN A 167 7.05 -5.86 20.05
C GLN A 167 6.30 -6.21 21.35
N ASP A 168 6.22 -7.49 21.70
CA ASP A 168 5.48 -7.98 22.88
C ASP A 168 5.88 -7.24 24.19
N ASP A 169 7.16 -6.92 24.36
CA ASP A 169 7.68 -6.20 25.53
C ASP A 169 7.27 -4.72 25.55
N GLU A 170 6.92 -4.17 24.40
CA GLU A 170 6.35 -2.84 24.27
C GLU A 170 4.83 -2.83 24.42
N GLU A 171 4.15 -3.97 24.47
CA GLU A 171 2.70 -3.99 24.74
C GLU A 171 2.39 -3.94 26.24
N GLU A 172 3.30 -4.41 27.10
CA GLU A 172 3.09 -4.46 28.56
C GLU A 172 3.22 -3.10 29.26
N ASP A 173 4.07 -2.22 28.74
CA ASP A 173 4.28 -0.86 29.27
C ASP A 173 3.16 0.12 28.87
N TRP A 174 2.05 -0.38 28.31
CA TRP A 174 1.08 0.38 27.52
C TRP A 174 -0.37 0.33 27.98
#